data_AF-A0A7J9MNW9-F1
#
_entry.id   AF-A0A7J9MNW9-F1
#
_cell.length_a   1.000
_cell.length_b   1.000
_cell.length_c   1.000
_cell.angle_alpha   90.00
_cell.angle_beta   90.00
_cell.angle_gamma   90.00
#
_symmetry.space_group_name_H-M   'P 1'
#
loop_
_entity.id
_entity.type
_entity.pdbx_description
1 polymer ?
#
loop_
_entity_poly.entity_id
_entity_poly.type
_entity_poly.pdbx_seq_one_letter_code
_entity_poly.pdbx_strand_id
1 'polypeptide(L)'
;MAVQFGNFIGKYLEYDMKQLSNDYKNYLRIRVQIDVRKPLEKRKKFIISDSNFTHAKFKYEKLPLFCFLCGFLGHGDSFCPMRLQYGMQEIEMGWDLTLRAQPQKATIANNVLNGLHQRQESRHNARNTTPKQ
;
A
#
# COMPACT_ATOMS: atom_id res chain seq x y z
N MET A 1 6.30 8.35 -13.48
CA MET A 1 6.11 8.07 -12.04
C MET A 1 6.36 6.59 -11.69
N ALA A 2 5.78 5.62 -12.41
CA ALA A 2 5.97 4.17 -12.17
C ALA A 2 7.46 3.73 -12.09
N VAL A 3 8.29 4.11 -13.06
CA VAL A 3 9.73 3.76 -13.08
C VAL A 3 10.48 4.29 -11.87
N GLN A 4 10.20 5.53 -11.44
CA GLN A 4 10.85 6.17 -10.30
C GLN A 4 10.52 5.47 -8.97
N PHE A 5 9.26 5.08 -8.76
CA PHE A 5 8.86 4.29 -7.59
C PHE A 5 9.38 2.86 -7.69
N GLY A 6 9.35 2.26 -8.88
CA GLY A 6 9.87 0.92 -9.11
C GLY A 6 11.35 0.80 -8.78
N ASN A 7 12.14 1.76 -9.24
CA ASN A 7 13.58 1.84 -8.98
C ASN A 7 13.93 2.19 -7.53
N PHE A 8 12.99 2.79 -6.79
CA PHE A 8 13.16 3.00 -5.36
C PHE A 8 12.98 1.71 -4.55
N ILE A 9 11.99 0.89 -4.93
CA ILE A 9 11.69 -0.38 -4.25
C ILE A 9 12.71 -1.47 -4.64
N GLY A 10 13.12 -1.50 -5.90
CA GLY A 10 14.00 -2.54 -6.45
C GLY A 10 14.44 -2.19 -7.87
N LYS A 11 14.71 -3.17 -8.73
CA LYS A 11 14.88 -2.93 -10.17
C LYS A 11 13.51 -2.94 -10.85
N TYR A 12 13.08 -1.82 -11.44
CA TYR A 12 11.84 -1.75 -12.21
C TYR A 12 11.85 -2.74 -13.37
N LEU A 13 10.73 -3.43 -13.58
CA LEU A 13 10.54 -4.35 -14.70
C LEU A 13 9.41 -3.88 -15.61
N GLU A 14 8.22 -3.68 -15.05
CA GLU A 14 7.00 -3.45 -15.84
C GLU A 14 5.95 -2.67 -15.06
N TYR A 15 5.09 -1.95 -15.79
CA TYR A 15 3.87 -1.32 -15.28
C TYR A 15 2.66 -2.04 -15.86
N ASP A 16 1.67 -2.38 -15.01
CA ASP A 16 0.47 -3.11 -15.43
C ASP A 16 -0.50 -2.18 -16.18
N MET A 17 -0.33 -2.12 -17.51
CA MET A 17 -1.16 -1.30 -18.41
C MET A 17 -2.64 -1.70 -18.42
N LYS A 18 -2.99 -2.94 -18.02
CA LYS A 18 -4.38 -3.42 -17.96
C LYS A 18 -5.19 -2.71 -16.87
N GLN A 19 -4.53 -1.94 -16.01
CA GLN A 19 -5.17 -1.10 -15.00
C GLN A 19 -5.64 0.26 -15.54
N LEU A 20 -5.12 0.71 -16.69
CA LEU A 20 -5.46 2.03 -17.26
C LEU A 20 -6.92 2.11 -17.73
N SER A 21 -7.56 0.99 -18.08
CA SER A 21 -8.94 0.96 -18.57
C SER A 21 -9.99 0.97 -17.45
N ASN A 22 -9.58 1.14 -16.19
CA ASN A 22 -10.47 1.04 -15.04
C ASN A 22 -10.29 2.28 -14.14
N ASP A 23 -11.03 3.33 -14.46
CA ASP A 23 -10.98 4.69 -13.86
C ASP A 23 -11.20 4.74 -12.32
N TYR A 24 -11.48 3.61 -11.68
CA TYR A 24 -11.81 3.51 -10.26
C TYR A 24 -10.67 3.00 -9.36
N LYS A 25 -9.42 2.96 -9.85
CA LYS A 25 -8.29 2.43 -9.08
C LYS A 25 -7.35 3.54 -8.61
N ASN A 26 -7.25 3.69 -7.29
CA ASN A 26 -6.44 4.71 -6.63
C ASN A 26 -4.97 4.28 -6.38
N TYR A 27 -4.40 3.39 -7.20
CA TYR A 27 -3.05 2.87 -7.00
C TYR A 27 -2.33 2.54 -8.31
N LEU A 28 -0.99 2.59 -8.29
CA LEU A 28 -0.13 2.09 -9.36
C LEU A 28 0.28 0.66 -9.05
N ARG A 29 0.13 -0.25 -10.02
CA ARG A 29 0.63 -1.62 -9.93
C ARG A 29 1.85 -1.78 -10.82
N ILE A 30 3.00 -2.02 -10.19
CA ILE A 30 4.28 -2.18 -10.86
C ILE A 30 4.89 -3.52 -10.48
N ARG A 31 5.64 -4.11 -11.42
CA ARG A 31 6.48 -5.27 -11.19
C ARG A 31 7.91 -4.82 -11.00
N VAL A 32 8.52 -5.28 -9.91
CA VAL A 32 9.89 -4.95 -9.53
C VAL A 32 10.64 -6.22 -9.14
N GLN A 33 11.94 -6.26 -9.40
CA GLN A 33 12.85 -7.25 -8.83
C GLN A 33 13.42 -6.68 -7.53
N ILE A 34 13.15 -7.34 -6.40
CA ILE A 34 13.53 -6.88 -5.07
C ILE A 34 14.81 -7.59 -4.61
N ASP A 35 15.72 -6.86 -3.97
CA ASP A 35 16.85 -7.46 -3.26
C ASP A 35 16.40 -7.96 -1.88
N VAL A 36 16.34 -9.28 -1.72
CA VAL A 36 15.87 -9.92 -0.48
C VAL A 36 16.81 -9.70 0.72
N ARG A 37 18.01 -9.18 0.47
CA ARG A 37 19.00 -8.82 1.49
C ARG A 37 18.78 -7.40 2.02
N LYS A 38 17.66 -6.78 1.69
CA LYS A 38 17.24 -5.48 2.23
C LYS A 38 15.84 -5.60 2.82
N PRO A 39 15.51 -4.80 3.84
CA PRO A 39 14.14 -4.69 4.33
C PRO A 39 13.18 -4.26 3.22
N LEU A 40 11.92 -4.66 3.33
CA LEU A 40 10.86 -4.19 2.46
C LEU A 40 10.63 -2.69 2.63
N GLU A 41 10.50 -1.96 1.52
CA GLU A 41 10.11 -0.55 1.55
C GLU A 41 8.63 -0.40 1.91
N LYS A 42 8.32 0.47 2.86
CA LYS A 42 6.93 0.68 3.34
C LYS A 42 6.25 1.87 2.67
N ARG A 43 7.02 2.94 2.49
CA ARG A 43 6.54 4.19 1.93
C ARG A 43 7.67 5.01 1.34
N LYS A 44 7.35 5.85 0.36
CA LYS A 44 8.26 6.87 -0.16
C LYS A 44 7.62 8.24 -0.03
N LYS A 45 8.33 9.19 0.58
CA LYS A 45 7.97 10.60 0.58
C LYS A 45 8.24 11.19 -0.81
N PHE A 46 7.28 11.93 -1.36
CA PHE A 46 7.44 12.61 -2.64
C PHE A 46 6.68 13.93 -2.67
N ILE A 47 7.08 14.83 -3.56
CA ILE A 47 6.53 16.19 -3.70
C ILE A 47 5.40 16.15 -4.74
N ILE A 48 4.25 16.72 -4.40
CA ILE A 48 3.12 16.91 -5.34
C ILE A 48 3.19 18.30 -5.98
N SER A 49 3.50 19.32 -5.17
CA SER A 49 3.66 20.72 -5.60
C SER A 49 4.69 21.43 -4.70
N ASP A 50 5.10 22.63 -5.08
CA ASP A 50 6.29 23.38 -4.57
C ASP A 50 6.50 23.42 -3.05
N SER A 51 5.46 23.16 -2.24
CA SER A 51 5.55 23.07 -0.77
C SER A 51 4.81 21.87 -0.15
N ASN A 52 4.15 21.03 -0.94
CA ASN A 52 3.36 19.90 -0.43
C ASN A 52 4.02 18.56 -0.73
N PHE A 53 4.30 17.81 0.33
CA PHE A 53 4.74 16.42 0.25
C PHE A 53 3.62 15.46 0.65
N THR A 54 3.60 14.29 0.02
CA THR A 54 2.80 13.17 0.47
C THR A 54 3.65 11.90 0.55
N HIS A 55 3.04 10.80 0.99
CA HIS A 55 3.68 9.50 1.05
C HIS A 55 2.96 8.52 0.13
N ALA A 56 3.71 7.89 -0.79
CA ALA A 56 3.26 6.71 -1.49
C ALA A 56 3.40 5.54 -0.53
N LYS A 57 2.30 4.89 -0.16
CA LYS A 57 2.33 3.65 0.63
C LYS A 57 2.50 2.46 -0.30
N PHE A 58 3.39 1.54 0.03
CA PHE A 58 3.63 0.36 -0.76
C PHE A 58 2.89 -0.84 -0.18
N LYS A 59 2.34 -1.65 -1.09
CA LYS A 59 1.76 -2.95 -0.78
C LYS A 59 2.28 -3.96 -1.78
N TYR A 60 2.60 -5.14 -1.29
CA TYR A 60 3.20 -6.23 -2.03
C TYR A 60 2.18 -7.34 -2.25
N GLU A 61 2.02 -7.75 -3.49
CA GLU A 61 1.27 -8.94 -3.84
C GLU A 61 2.13 -10.18 -3.63
N LYS A 62 1.50 -11.30 -3.21
CA LYS A 62 2.19 -12.58 -2.98
C LYS A 62 3.41 -12.46 -2.04
N LEU A 63 3.33 -11.55 -1.07
CA LEU A 63 4.40 -11.34 -0.11
C LEU A 63 4.63 -12.62 0.71
N PRO A 64 5.82 -13.22 0.74
CA PRO A 64 6.07 -14.42 1.54
C PRO A 64 6.18 -14.07 3.04
N LEU A 65 6.67 -15.00 3.86
CA LEU A 65 7.02 -14.72 5.26
C LEU A 65 8.09 -13.61 5.31
N PHE A 66 7.85 -12.62 6.16
CA PHE A 66 8.76 -11.53 6.43
C PHE A 66 8.69 -11.15 7.91
N CYS A 67 9.75 -10.54 8.41
CA CYS A 67 9.87 -10.15 9.79
C CYS A 67 9.30 -8.75 10.03
N PHE A 68 8.42 -8.60 11.02
CA PHE A 68 7.81 -7.35 11.42
C PHE A 68 8.78 -6.45 12.18
N LEU A 69 9.80 -7.05 12.81
CA LEU A 69 10.86 -6.32 13.49
C LEU A 69 11.84 -5.66 12.50
N CYS A 70 12.37 -6.41 11.52
CA CYS A 70 13.45 -5.93 10.65
C CYS A 70 13.07 -5.73 9.18
N GLY A 71 11.88 -6.18 8.76
CA GLY A 71 11.39 -6.03 7.39
C GLY A 71 11.99 -6.98 6.35
N PHE A 72 12.92 -7.86 6.72
CA PHE A 72 13.53 -8.82 5.80
C PHE A 72 12.61 -10.00 5.49
N LEU A 73 12.79 -10.57 4.30
CA LEU A 73 12.11 -11.81 3.90
C LEU A 73 12.80 -13.04 4.50
N GLY A 74 12.03 -14.12 4.68
CA GLY A 74 12.57 -15.47 4.94
C GLY A 74 12.59 -15.92 6.40
N HIS A 75 12.26 -15.04 7.36
CA HIS A 75 12.13 -15.42 8.76
C HIS A 75 11.00 -14.64 9.45
N GLY A 76 10.50 -15.18 10.56
CA GLY A 76 9.57 -14.51 11.46
C GLY A 76 10.29 -13.88 12.66
N ASP A 77 9.57 -13.07 13.43
CA ASP A 77 10.13 -12.23 14.50
C ASP A 77 10.89 -13.00 15.57
N SER A 78 10.40 -14.21 15.92
CA SER A 78 11.02 -15.10 16.91
C SER A 78 12.43 -15.56 16.52
N PHE A 79 12.76 -15.56 15.22
CA PHE A 79 14.05 -15.98 14.69
C PHE A 79 14.85 -14.82 14.11
N CYS A 80 14.44 -13.57 14.41
CA CYS A 80 15.12 -12.40 13.90
C CYS A 80 16.48 -12.21 14.59
N PRO A 81 17.59 -12.04 13.83
CA PRO A 81 18.89 -11.76 14.41
C PRO A 81 18.92 -10.52 15.31
N MET A 82 18.11 -9.49 14.99
CA MET A 82 17.97 -8.32 15.85
C MET A 82 17.32 -8.67 17.20
N ARG A 83 16.30 -9.54 17.22
CA ARG A 83 15.63 -9.97 18.46
C ARG A 83 16.61 -10.67 19.41
N LEU A 84 17.52 -11.47 18.86
CA LEU A 84 18.58 -12.13 19.63
C LEU A 84 19.55 -11.13 20.28
N GLN A 85 19.75 -9.95 19.68
CA GLN A 85 20.64 -8.92 20.22
C GLN A 85 19.98 -8.08 21.33
N TYR A 86 18.70 -7.72 21.16
CA TYR A 86 17.98 -6.86 22.10
C TYR A 86 17.36 -7.59 23.30
N GLY A 87 17.30 -8.93 23.28
CA GLY A 87 16.74 -9.74 24.37
C GLY A 87 15.25 -9.51 24.59
N MET A 88 14.83 -9.35 25.86
CA MET A 88 13.43 -9.18 26.27
C MET A 88 12.92 -7.73 26.24
N GLN A 89 13.68 -6.79 25.67
CA GLN A 89 13.21 -5.41 25.57
C GLN A 89 11.94 -5.32 24.71
N GLU A 90 11.08 -4.35 25.06
CA GLU A 90 9.96 -3.96 24.22
C GLU A 90 10.52 -3.21 23.01
N ILE A 91 10.27 -3.73 21.81
CA ILE A 91 10.79 -3.17 20.56
C ILE A 91 9.62 -2.83 19.66
N GLU A 92 9.61 -1.62 19.14
CA GLU A 92 8.61 -1.19 18.16
C GLU A 92 8.76 -2.01 16.87
N MET A 93 7.68 -2.65 16.45
CA MET A 93 7.65 -3.39 15.20
C MET A 93 7.55 -2.41 14.04
N GLY A 94 8.62 -2.32 13.25
CA GLY A 94 8.68 -1.40 12.12
C GLY A 94 7.76 -1.79 10.97
N TRP A 95 7.36 -3.04 10.84
CA TRP A 95 6.53 -3.53 9.74
C TRP A 95 5.32 -4.30 10.25
N ASP A 96 4.28 -4.39 9.43
CA ASP A 96 3.02 -5.04 9.78
C ASP A 96 2.35 -5.66 8.54
N LEU A 97 1.20 -6.31 8.75
CA LEU A 97 0.42 -6.94 7.69
C LEU A 97 -0.15 -5.95 6.66
N THR A 98 -0.13 -4.64 6.90
CA THR A 98 -0.63 -3.64 5.94
C THR A 98 0.21 -3.59 4.66
N LEU A 99 1.44 -4.13 4.70
CA LEU A 99 2.29 -4.34 3.52
C LEU A 99 1.72 -5.38 2.57
N ARG A 100 0.80 -6.26 2.98
CA ARG A 100 0.17 -7.22 2.06
C ARG A 100 -0.91 -6.51 1.26
N ALA A 101 -0.83 -6.60 -0.06
CA ALA A 101 -1.92 -6.21 -0.94
C ALA A 101 -3.10 -7.18 -0.76
N GLN A 102 -4.33 -6.65 -0.68
CA GLN A 102 -5.52 -7.49 -0.67
C GLN A 102 -5.73 -8.14 -2.05
N PRO A 103 -6.33 -9.34 -2.11
CA PRO A 103 -6.70 -9.95 -3.39
C PRO A 103 -7.63 -9.03 -4.19
N GLN A 104 -7.37 -8.89 -5.50
CA GLN A 104 -8.12 -7.95 -6.36
C GLN A 104 -9.64 -8.15 -6.32
N LYS A 105 -10.13 -9.39 -6.18
CA LYS A 105 -11.57 -9.68 -6.07
C LYS A 105 -12.21 -9.02 -4.83
N ALA A 106 -11.51 -9.02 -3.71
CA ALA A 106 -11.98 -8.39 -2.48
C ALA A 106 -11.94 -6.85 -2.57
N THR A 107 -10.90 -6.29 -3.19
CA THR A 107 -10.78 -4.83 -3.36
C THR A 107 -11.83 -4.27 -4.32
N ILE A 108 -12.15 -4.97 -5.41
CA ILE A 108 -13.21 -4.54 -6.34
C ILE A 108 -14.56 -4.50 -5.62
N ALA A 109 -14.91 -5.53 -4.85
CA ALA A 109 -16.15 -5.56 -4.09
C ALA A 109 -16.25 -4.37 -3.10
N ASN A 110 -15.17 -4.09 -2.36
CA ASN A 110 -15.12 -2.96 -1.43
C ASN A 110 -15.24 -1.61 -2.13
N ASN A 111 -14.56 -1.42 -3.26
CA ASN A 111 -14.63 -0.17 -4.03
C ASN A 111 -16.01 0.06 -4.63
N VAL A 112 -16.67 -1.00 -5.12
CA VAL A 112 -18.06 -0.94 -5.62
C VAL A 112 -19.02 -0.56 -4.48
N LEU A 113 -18.91 -1.21 -3.32
CA LEU A 113 -19.72 -0.89 -2.14
C LEU A 113 -19.53 0.57 -1.69
N ASN A 114 -18.28 1.02 -1.58
CA ASN A 114 -17.98 2.41 -1.20
C ASN A 114 -18.49 3.42 -2.22
N GLY A 115 -18.40 3.12 -3.53
CA GLY A 115 -18.95 3.96 -4.59
C GLY A 115 -20.48 4.00 -4.60
N LEU A 116 -21.14 2.90 -4.25
CA LEU A 116 -22.60 2.87 -4.07
C LEU A 116 -23.03 3.69 -2.85
N HIS A 117 -22.29 3.62 -1.75
CA HIS A 117 -22.58 4.37 -0.53
C HIS A 117 -22.44 5.89 -0.75
N GLN A 118 -21.36 6.32 -1.41
CA GLN A 118 -21.18 7.73 -1.80
C GLN A 118 -22.31 8.24 -2.72
N ARG A 119 -22.80 7.40 -3.65
CA ARG A 119 -23.95 7.75 -4.52
C ARG A 119 -25.27 7.85 -3.75
N GLN A 120 -25.46 7.06 -2.69
CA GLN A 120 -26.65 7.14 -1.84
C GLN A 120 -26.63 8.39 -0.95
N GLU A 121 -25.49 8.72 -0.34
CA GLU A 121 -25.31 9.93 0.48
C GLU A 121 -25.51 11.21 -0.32
N SER A 122 -24.93 11.30 -1.52
CA SER A 122 -25.13 12.43 -2.44
C SER A 122 -26.59 12.60 -2.88
N ARG A 123 -27.32 11.49 -3.10
CA ARG A 123 -28.76 11.53 -3.37
C ARG A 123 -29.59 11.95 -2.15
N HIS A 124 -29.19 11.57 -0.94
CA HIS A 124 -29.87 11.97 0.28
C HIS A 124 -29.66 13.45 0.58
N ASN A 125 -28.43 13.94 0.41
CA ASN A 125 -28.10 15.35 0.65
C ASN A 125 -28.80 16.27 -0.36
N ALA A 126 -28.92 15.86 -1.63
CA ALA A 126 -29.65 16.61 -2.67
C ALA A 126 -31.16 16.72 -2.41
N ARG A 127 -31.77 15.77 -1.69
CA ARG A 127 -33.19 15.84 -1.29
C ARG A 127 -33.43 16.78 -0.11
N ASN A 128 -32.41 17.01 0.72
CA ASN A 128 -32.53 17.87 1.90
C ASN A 128 -32.18 19.35 1.60
N THR A 129 -31.72 19.67 0.40
CA THR A 129 -31.34 21.04 -0.02
C THR A 129 -32.43 21.83 -0.75
N THR A 130 -33.63 21.27 -0.96
CA THR A 130 -34.75 22.05 -1.54
C THR A 130 -35.36 22.99 -0.48
N PRO A 131 -35.38 24.31 -0.69
CA PRO A 131 -35.96 25.25 0.26
C PRO A 131 -37.48 25.07 0.31
N LYS A 132 -38.05 24.96 1.53
CA LYS A 132 -39.50 25.12 1.73
C LYS A 132 -39.85 26.59 1.44
N GLN A 133 -40.68 26.81 0.42
CA GLN A 133 -41.36 28.08 0.19
C GLN A 133 -42.36 28.37 1.32
#